data_AF-A0A958LW59-F1
#
_entry.id   AF-A0A958LW59-F1
#
_cell.length_a   1.000
_cell.length_b   1.000
_cell.length_c   1.000
_cell.angle_alpha   90.00
_cell.angle_beta   90.00
_cell.angle_gamma   90.00
#
_symmetry.space_group_name_H-M   'P 1'
#
loop_
_entity.id
_entity.type
_entity.pdbx_description
1 polymer ?
#
loop_
_entity_poly.entity_id
_entity_poly.type
_entity_poly.pdbx_seq_one_letter_code
_entity_poly.pdbx_strand_id
1 'polypeptide(L)'
;MDESKLPYQAKRYLSKHKTFSEIIVFVHFYEGSAALIKRHVQLVNSMGFDAVAFDLLPSSSILRNPLSKRKYLGIKHIWADQIESILNAIPEKKILFSFSNPSASAIEALYY
;
A
#
# COMPACT_ATOMS: atom_id res chain seq x y z
N MET A 1 -15.48 -0.28 18.12
CA MET A 1 -14.10 -0.75 17.91
C MET A 1 -13.40 0.36 17.16
N ASP A 2 -12.36 0.92 17.75
CA ASP A 2 -11.64 2.06 17.18
C ASP A 2 -11.05 1.63 15.83
N GLU A 3 -11.49 2.24 14.74
CA GLU A 3 -10.84 2.09 13.44
C GLU A 3 -9.46 2.72 13.58
N SER A 4 -8.48 1.96 14.09
CA SER A 4 -7.10 2.39 14.22
C SER A 4 -6.69 3.01 12.90
N LYS A 5 -6.52 4.34 12.91
CA LYS A 5 -6.32 5.13 11.70
C LYS A 5 -5.10 4.59 10.98
N LEU A 6 -5.30 3.97 9.82
CA LEU A 6 -4.19 3.37 9.08
C LEU A 6 -3.15 4.45 8.74
N PRO A 7 -1.86 4.10 8.72
CA PRO A 7 -0.82 5.09 8.45
C PRO A 7 -0.94 5.62 7.01
N TYR A 8 -0.33 6.77 6.76
CA TYR A 8 -0.29 7.42 5.43
C TYR A 8 -1.67 7.65 4.79
N GLN A 9 -2.70 7.89 5.62
CA GLN A 9 -4.08 8.13 5.17
C GLN A 9 -4.63 7.00 4.29
N ALA A 10 -4.12 5.77 4.49
CA ALA A 10 -4.62 4.61 3.79
C ALA A 10 -6.10 4.39 4.09
N LYS A 11 -6.84 3.96 3.07
CA LYS A 11 -8.28 3.74 3.13
C LYS A 11 -8.58 2.27 3.00
N ARG A 12 -9.45 1.77 3.88
CA ARG A 12 -10.10 0.46 3.75
C ARG A 12 -11.35 0.60 2.88
N TYR A 13 -11.54 -0.36 1.99
CA TYR A 13 -12.68 -0.47 1.09
C TYR A 13 -13.30 -1.84 1.34
N LEU A 14 -14.42 -1.84 2.07
CA LEU A 14 -15.07 -3.06 2.52
C LEU A 14 -15.99 -3.59 1.41
N SER A 15 -15.91 -4.90 1.16
CA SER A 15 -16.86 -5.57 0.27
C SER A 15 -18.25 -5.63 0.93
N LYS A 16 -19.31 -5.44 0.12
CA LYS A 16 -20.69 -5.65 0.57
C LYS A 16 -21.00 -7.13 0.82
N HIS A 17 -20.27 -8.02 0.15
CA HIS A 17 -20.48 -9.48 0.19
C HIS A 17 -19.14 -10.17 0.44
N LYS A 18 -18.56 -9.91 1.62
CA LYS A 18 -17.26 -10.47 2.00
C LYS A 18 -17.30 -12.00 1.93
N THR A 19 -16.43 -12.55 1.10
CA THR A 19 -16.30 -13.99 0.84
C THR A 19 -14.94 -14.51 1.31
N PHE A 20 -13.91 -13.68 1.26
CA PHE A 20 -12.54 -14.05 1.60
C PHE A 20 -12.09 -13.43 2.92
N SER A 21 -11.22 -14.16 3.63
CA SER A 21 -10.62 -13.70 4.90
C SER A 21 -9.43 -12.78 4.67
N GLU A 22 -8.78 -12.94 3.51
CA GLU A 22 -7.66 -12.16 3.02
C GLU A 22 -8.11 -10.77 2.62
N ILE A 23 -7.21 -9.80 2.80
CA ILE A 23 -7.39 -8.43 2.34
C ILE A 23 -6.43 -8.13 1.20
N ILE A 24 -6.94 -7.47 0.16
CA ILE A 24 -6.11 -7.00 -0.94
C ILE A 24 -5.44 -5.69 -0.54
N VAL A 25 -4.12 -5.57 -0.71
CA VAL A 25 -3.40 -4.30 -0.54
C VAL A 25 -2.90 -3.85 -1.90
N PHE A 26 -3.24 -2.62 -2.29
CA PHE A 26 -2.79 -2.05 -3.56
C PHE A 26 -1.70 -0.99 -3.36
N VAL A 27 -0.61 -1.14 -4.11
CA VAL A 27 0.45 -0.15 -4.28
C VAL A 27 0.39 0.37 -5.72
N HIS A 28 0.05 1.65 -5.90
CA HIS A 28 -0.07 2.25 -7.23
C HIS A 28 1.29 2.38 -7.94
N PHE A 29 1.25 2.72 -9.24
CA PHE A 29 2.44 2.94 -10.07
C PHE A 29 3.12 4.29 -9.80
N TYR A 30 4.33 4.50 -10.35
CA TYR A 30 5.10 5.74 -10.21
C TYR A 30 4.27 6.98 -10.58
N GLU A 31 4.26 8.01 -9.73
CA GLU A 31 3.43 9.24 -9.88
C GLU A 31 1.92 9.00 -9.96
N GLY A 32 1.46 7.79 -9.64
CA GLY A 32 0.05 7.47 -9.51
C GLY A 32 -0.57 7.92 -8.18
N SER A 33 -1.77 7.43 -7.93
CA SER A 33 -2.47 7.58 -6.65
C SER A 33 -3.47 6.45 -6.43
N ALA A 34 -3.91 6.28 -5.19
CA ALA A 34 -5.00 5.39 -4.80
C ALA A 34 -6.29 5.68 -5.59
N ALA A 35 -6.52 6.94 -5.97
CA ALA A 35 -7.68 7.31 -6.78
C ALA A 35 -7.63 6.69 -8.19
N LEU A 36 -6.46 6.61 -8.80
CA LEU A 36 -6.28 6.08 -10.16
C LEU A 36 -6.45 4.56 -10.23
N ILE A 37 -6.31 3.86 -9.11
CA ILE A 37 -6.54 2.40 -9.03
C ILE A 37 -7.94 2.03 -8.52
N LYS A 38 -8.85 2.99 -8.36
CA LYS A 38 -10.22 2.77 -7.84
C LYS A 38 -10.98 1.63 -8.54
N ARG A 39 -10.82 1.47 -9.85
CA ARG A 39 -11.47 0.38 -10.60
C ARG A 39 -11.00 -1.01 -10.18
N HIS A 40 -9.72 -1.17 -9.81
CA HIS A 40 -9.19 -2.43 -9.29
C HIS A 40 -9.76 -2.74 -7.91
N VAL A 41 -9.87 -1.73 -7.05
CA VAL A 41 -10.53 -1.84 -5.73
C VAL A 41 -11.98 -2.30 -5.89
N GLN A 42 -12.73 -1.66 -6.79
CA GLN A 42 -14.13 -2.01 -7.05
C GLN A 42 -14.27 -3.45 -7.57
N LEU A 43 -13.37 -3.88 -8.46
CA LEU A 43 -13.33 -5.23 -8.98
C LEU A 43 -13.15 -6.25 -7.85
N VAL A 44 -12.10 -6.12 -7.03
CA VAL A 44 -11.85 -7.11 -5.96
C VAL A 44 -12.91 -7.07 -4.87
N ASN A 45 -13.49 -5.90 -4.58
CA ASN A 45 -14.65 -5.79 -3.70
C ASN A 45 -15.87 -6.55 -4.26
N SER A 46 -16.15 -6.47 -5.57
CA SER A 46 -17.24 -7.25 -6.19
C SER A 46 -16.99 -8.76 -6.18
N MET A 47 -15.73 -9.18 -6.13
CA MET A 47 -15.35 -10.58 -5.97
C MET A 47 -15.43 -11.07 -4.51
N GLY A 48 -15.68 -10.17 -3.55
CA GLY A 48 -15.83 -10.52 -2.13
C GLY A 48 -14.58 -10.34 -1.29
N PHE A 49 -13.54 -9.66 -1.78
CA PHE A 49 -12.38 -9.26 -0.97
C PHE A 49 -12.57 -7.86 -0.39
N ASP A 50 -12.14 -7.65 0.86
CA ASP A 50 -11.85 -6.29 1.32
C ASP A 50 -10.55 -5.79 0.67
N ALA A 51 -10.37 -4.48 0.59
CA ALA A 51 -9.17 -3.89 0.02
C ALA A 51 -8.63 -2.70 0.81
N VAL A 52 -7.33 -2.44 0.69
CA VAL A 52 -6.64 -1.24 1.18
C VAL A 52 -5.91 -0.58 0.02
N ALA A 53 -6.04 0.75 -0.09
CA ALA A 53 -5.22 1.57 -0.98
C ALA A 53 -4.72 2.82 -0.26
N PHE A 54 -3.56 3.31 -0.67
CA PHE A 54 -2.89 4.46 -0.08
C PHE A 54 -2.02 5.16 -1.13
N ASP A 55 -1.64 6.41 -0.85
CA ASP A 55 -0.74 7.18 -1.71
C ASP A 55 0.70 7.03 -1.21
N LEU A 56 1.60 6.68 -2.13
CA LEU A 56 3.04 6.74 -1.88
C LEU A 56 3.48 8.18 -1.71
N LEU A 57 4.50 8.40 -0.88
CA LEU A 57 5.15 9.71 -0.79
C LEU A 57 5.63 10.17 -2.17
N PRO A 58 5.48 11.45 -2.53
CA PRO A 58 5.92 11.95 -3.82
C PRO A 58 7.43 11.79 -3.97
N SER A 59 7.94 11.58 -5.19
CA SER A 59 9.37 11.41 -5.46
C SER A 59 10.21 12.59 -4.99
N SER A 60 9.64 13.80 -5.01
CA SER A 60 10.24 15.02 -4.45
C SER A 60 10.50 14.97 -2.94
N SER A 61 9.96 13.98 -2.21
CA SER A 61 10.27 13.77 -0.79
C SER A 61 11.75 13.50 -0.54
N ILE A 62 12.46 12.97 -1.54
CA ILE A 62 13.91 12.74 -1.50
C ILE A 62 14.70 14.04 -1.27
N LEU A 63 14.15 15.19 -1.69
CA LEU A 63 14.77 16.52 -1.50
C LEU A 63 14.75 16.97 -0.04
N ARG A 64 13.79 16.46 0.75
CA ARG A 64 13.70 16.75 2.19
C ARG A 64 14.53 15.77 3.01
N ASN A 65 14.44 14.49 2.67
CA ASN A 65 15.26 13.45 3.28
C ASN A 65 15.47 12.30 2.28
N PRO A 66 16.69 12.07 1.78
CA PRO A 66 16.95 11.01 0.83
C PRO A 66 17.13 9.63 1.48
N LEU A 67 17.13 9.53 2.81
CA LEU A 67 17.39 8.31 3.56
C LEU A 67 16.09 7.65 4.05
N SER A 68 16.02 6.34 3.85
CA SER A 68 15.05 5.44 4.50
C SER A 68 15.32 5.31 6.01
N LYS A 69 14.35 4.78 6.77
CA LYS A 69 14.50 4.38 8.19
C LYS A 69 15.67 3.41 8.38
N ARG A 70 15.94 2.58 7.38
CA ARG A 70 17.05 1.61 7.34
C ARG A 70 18.37 2.20 6.82
N LYS A 71 18.44 3.52 6.60
CA LYS A 71 19.62 4.27 6.12
C LYS A 71 20.08 3.95 4.69
N TYR A 72 19.25 3.31 3.87
CA TYR A 72 19.46 3.23 2.43
C TYR A 72 19.04 4.52 1.72
N LEU A 73 19.78 4.90 0.68
CA LEU A 73 19.58 6.12 -0.11
C LEU A 73 18.63 5.87 -1.28
N GLY A 74 17.60 6.71 -1.41
CA GLY A 74 16.75 6.76 -2.59
C GLY A 74 15.27 6.51 -2.30
N ILE A 75 14.42 7.05 -3.17
CA ILE A 75 12.96 7.03 -2.99
C ILE A 75 12.38 5.63 -2.90
N LYS A 76 12.98 4.64 -3.58
CA LYS A 76 12.51 3.26 -3.56
C LYS A 76 12.57 2.64 -2.16
N HIS A 77 13.61 2.93 -1.39
CA HIS A 77 13.75 2.45 -0.01
C HIS A 77 12.79 3.18 0.94
N ILE A 78 12.56 4.48 0.70
CA ILE A 78 11.54 5.25 1.44
C ILE A 78 10.14 4.67 1.19
N TRP A 79 9.83 4.30 -0.05
CA TRP A 79 8.58 3.60 -0.36
C TRP A 79 8.54 2.20 0.25
N ALA A 80 9.66 1.47 0.31
CA ALA A 80 9.70 0.16 0.96
C ALA A 80 9.32 0.27 2.44
N ASP A 81 9.90 1.23 3.18
CA ASP A 81 9.53 1.50 4.59
C ASP A 81 8.05 1.88 4.74
N GLN A 82 7.53 2.67 3.80
CA GLN A 82 6.14 3.10 3.81
C GLN A 82 5.19 1.90 3.59
N ILE A 83 5.49 1.06 2.59
CA ILE A 83 4.72 -0.14 2.27
C ILE A 83 4.78 -1.13 3.45
N GLU A 84 5.96 -1.38 4.01
CA GLU A 84 6.14 -2.21 5.22
C GLU A 84 5.26 -1.70 6.37
N SER A 85 5.28 -0.38 6.63
CA SER A 85 4.47 0.22 7.70
C SER A 85 2.96 0.02 7.47
N ILE A 86 2.49 0.05 6.22
CA ILE A 86 1.09 -0.27 5.88
C ILE A 86 0.79 -1.75 6.12
N LEU A 87 1.66 -2.64 5.62
CA LEU A 87 1.49 -4.09 5.76
C LEU A 87 1.47 -4.52 7.22
N ASN A 88 2.32 -3.93 8.06
CA ASN A 88 2.38 -4.23 9.50
C ASN A 88 1.17 -3.68 10.27
N ALA A 89 0.52 -2.62 9.79
CA ALA A 89 -0.68 -2.05 10.41
C ALA A 89 -1.97 -2.85 10.11
N ILE A 90 -1.93 -3.81 9.19
CA ILE A 90 -3.07 -4.64 8.79
C ILE A 90 -2.89 -6.01 9.46
N PRO A 91 -3.74 -6.44 10.41
CA PRO A 91 -3.56 -7.75 11.06
C PRO A 91 -3.95 -8.94 10.16
N GLU A 92 -4.77 -8.72 9.13
CA GLU A 92 -5.27 -9.78 8.25
C GLU A 92 -4.16 -10.37 7.34
N LYS A 93 -4.44 -11.57 6.80
CA LYS A 93 -3.64 -12.13 5.70
C LYS A 93 -3.77 -11.23 4.48
N LYS A 94 -2.67 -10.89 3.83
CA LYS A 94 -2.64 -9.93 2.73
C LYS A 94 -2.32 -10.60 1.41
N ILE A 95 -2.95 -10.13 0.36
CA ILE A 95 -2.52 -10.32 -1.02
C ILE A 95 -2.11 -8.95 -1.55
N LEU A 96 -0.84 -8.80 -1.92
CA LEU A 96 -0.27 -7.53 -2.35
C LEU A 96 -0.30 -7.42 -3.88
N PHE A 97 -1.04 -6.45 -4.41
CA PHE A 97 -0.93 -6.04 -5.81
C PHE A 97 -0.13 -4.75 -5.90
N SER A 98 0.93 -4.77 -6.68
CA SER A 98 1.78 -3.62 -6.93
C SER A 98 2.02 -3.44 -8.42
N PHE A 99 2.07 -2.19 -8.88
CA PHE A 99 2.16 -1.87 -10.31
C PHE A 99 3.47 -1.14 -10.66
N SER A 100 4.15 -1.60 -11.72
CA SER A 100 5.30 -0.91 -12.33
C SER A 100 6.49 -0.72 -11.37
N ASN A 101 7.18 0.42 -11.43
CA ASN A 101 8.44 0.66 -10.71
C ASN A 101 8.33 0.53 -9.17
N PRO A 102 7.23 0.96 -8.50
CA PRO A 102 7.00 0.68 -7.08
C PRO A 102 6.92 -0.80 -6.69
N SER A 103 6.74 -1.73 -7.65
CA SER A 103 6.80 -3.17 -7.37
C SER A 103 8.14 -3.61 -6.81
N ALA A 104 9.24 -2.96 -7.19
CA ALA A 104 10.55 -3.24 -6.59
C ALA A 104 10.57 -2.91 -5.09
N SER A 105 10.01 -1.76 -4.70
CA SER A 105 9.86 -1.35 -3.30
C SER A 105 8.91 -2.26 -2.53
N ALA A 106 7.83 -2.71 -3.17
CA ALA A 106 6.90 -3.67 -2.58
C ALA A 106 7.57 -5.02 -2.31
N ILE A 107 8.39 -5.51 -3.24
CA ILE A 107 9.19 -6.73 -3.05
C ILE A 107 10.17 -6.53 -1.88
N GLU A 108 10.91 -5.42 -1.86
CA GLU A 108 11.84 -5.10 -0.77
C GLU A 108 11.15 -5.10 0.60
N ALA A 109 9.97 -4.49 0.70
CA ALA A 109 9.19 -4.44 1.94
C ALA A 109 8.73 -5.81 2.47
N LEU A 110 8.70 -6.86 1.64
CA LEU A 110 8.32 -8.22 2.06
C LEU A 110 9.47 -9.01 2.70
N TYR A 111 10.72 -8.57 2.51
CA TYR A 111 11.92 -9.23 3.07
C TYR A 111 12.40 -8.59 4.38
N TYR A 112 11.56 -7.74 4.95
CA TYR A 112 11.82 -6.94 6.14
C TYR A 112 11.09 -7.47 7.36
#